data_AF-A0A1A8KQQ2-F1
#
_entry.id   AF-A0A1A8KQQ2-F1
#
_cell.length_a   1.000
_cell.length_b   1.000
_cell.length_c   1.000
_cell.angle_alpha   90.00
_cell.angle_beta   90.00
_cell.angle_gamma   90.00
#
_symmetry.space_group_name_H-M   'P 1'
#
loop_
_entity.id
_entity.type
_entity.pdbx_description
1 polymer ?
#
loop_
_entity_poly.entity_id
_entity_poly.type
_entity_poly.pdbx_seq_one_letter_code
_entity_poly.pdbx_strand_id
1 'polypeptide(L)'
;WSALENLSKENFEKFCHALVDRPQDPRVRRNRVEGKNFLDVADVMISTFTGIEALKVTEEILRDIGCSEDADELASEAAALCSSA
;
A
#
# COMPACT_ATOMS: atom_id res chain seq x y z
N TRP A 1 -3.46 6.06 -6.38
CA TRP A 1 -2.80 5.67 -5.13
C TRP A 1 -1.66 6.65 -4.92
N SER A 2 -2.01 7.86 -4.53
CA SER A 2 -1.11 9.02 -4.42
C SER A 2 0.01 8.71 -3.42
N ALA A 3 -0.32 8.03 -2.32
CA ALA A 3 0.63 7.59 -1.31
C ALA A 3 1.78 6.70 -1.83
N LEU A 4 1.57 5.80 -2.81
CA LEU A 4 2.68 5.00 -3.36
C LEU A 4 3.52 5.75 -4.40
N GLU A 5 2.91 6.71 -5.11
CA GLU A 5 3.58 7.54 -6.09
C GLU A 5 4.56 8.53 -5.42
N ASN A 6 4.18 9.03 -4.24
CA ASN A 6 4.99 9.97 -3.46
C ASN A 6 6.19 9.32 -2.75
N LEU A 7 6.23 7.98 -2.66
CA LEU A 7 7.36 7.29 -2.03
C LEU A 7 8.65 7.48 -2.82
N SER A 8 9.73 7.72 -2.08
CA SER A 8 11.08 7.53 -2.63
C SER A 8 11.25 6.09 -3.11
N LYS A 9 12.13 5.86 -4.09
CA LYS A 9 12.42 4.52 -4.60
C LYS A 9 12.78 3.54 -3.47
N GLU A 10 13.58 3.98 -2.50
CA GLU A 10 13.97 3.16 -1.35
C GLU A 10 12.77 2.77 -0.48
N ASN A 11 11.87 3.71 -0.19
CA ASN A 11 10.68 3.43 0.62
C ASN A 11 9.68 2.56 -0.14
N PHE A 12 9.57 2.72 -1.46
CA PHE A 12 8.76 1.84 -2.29
C PHE A 12 9.30 0.41 -2.32
N GLU A 13 10.62 0.22 -2.38
CA GLU A 13 11.26 -1.10 -2.28
C GLU A 13 11.01 -1.73 -0.90
N LYS A 14 11.12 -0.96 0.20
CA LYS A 14 10.76 -1.41 1.56
C LYS A 14 9.29 -1.79 1.66
N PHE A 15 8.39 -1.00 1.07
CA PHE A 15 6.97 -1.29 1.00
C PHE A 15 6.71 -2.64 0.32
N CYS A 16 7.32 -2.88 -0.84
CA CYS A 16 7.17 -4.14 -1.56
C CYS A 16 7.70 -5.33 -0.75
N HIS A 17 8.81 -5.16 -0.03
CA HIS A 17 9.36 -6.18 0.85
C HIS A 17 8.40 -6.51 2.01
N ALA A 18 7.93 -5.49 2.72
CA ALA A 18 7.01 -5.65 3.85
C ALA A 18 5.67 -6.28 3.42
N LEU A 19 5.15 -5.90 2.24
CA LEU A 19 3.93 -6.48 1.68
C LEU A 19 4.05 -7.98 1.41
N VAL A 20 5.23 -8.45 0.99
CA VAL A 20 5.51 -9.88 0.71
C VAL A 20 5.77 -10.65 2.00
N ASP A 21 6.45 -10.03 2.96
CA ASP A 21 6.80 -10.65 4.24
C ASP A 21 5.60 -10.78 5.19
N ARG A 22 4.55 -10.00 4.94
CA ARG A 22 3.32 -9.98 5.74
C ARG A 22 2.77 -11.40 6.01
N PRO A 23 2.62 -11.81 7.29
CA PRO A 23 2.19 -13.16 7.64
C PRO A 23 0.67 -13.37 7.52
N GLN A 24 -0.12 -12.30 7.50
CA GLN A 24 -1.59 -12.37 7.46
C GLN A 24 -2.12 -12.54 6.03
N ASP A 25 -3.12 -13.40 5.88
CA ASP A 25 -3.87 -13.54 4.63
C ASP A 25 -4.77 -12.33 4.35
N PRO A 26 -5.04 -12.01 3.06
CA PRO A 26 -4.46 -12.66 1.87
C PRO A 26 -3.00 -12.25 1.63
N ARG A 27 -2.16 -13.23 1.26
CA ARG A 27 -0.71 -13.01 1.04
C ARG A 27 -0.39 -12.62 -0.41
N VAL A 28 0.44 -11.60 -0.58
CA VAL A 28 0.94 -11.18 -1.89
C VAL A 28 2.23 -11.94 -2.23
N ARG A 29 2.26 -12.58 -3.41
CA ARG A 29 3.47 -13.28 -3.88
C ARG A 29 4.52 -12.28 -4.36
N ARG A 30 5.80 -12.54 -4.07
CA ARG A 30 6.95 -11.69 -4.46
C ARG A 30 6.96 -11.31 -5.94
N ASN A 31 6.67 -12.27 -6.83
CA ASN A 31 6.64 -12.05 -8.28
C ASN A 31 5.52 -11.11 -8.76
N ARG A 32 4.59 -10.71 -7.88
CA ARG A 32 3.55 -9.72 -8.18
C ARG A 32 4.00 -8.30 -7.90
N VAL A 33 5.10 -8.07 -7.16
CA VAL A 33 5.50 -6.73 -6.74
C VAL A 33 6.97 -6.41 -7.01
N GLU A 34 7.86 -7.40 -6.97
CA GLU A 34 9.29 -7.16 -7.19
C GLU A 34 9.59 -6.73 -8.63
N GLY A 35 10.30 -5.62 -8.77
CA GLY A 35 10.66 -5.03 -10.07
C GLY A 35 9.50 -4.36 -10.82
N LYS A 36 8.33 -4.25 -10.20
CA LYS A 36 7.17 -3.56 -10.79
C LYS A 36 7.12 -2.08 -10.40
N ASN A 37 6.37 -1.29 -11.16
CA ASN A 37 6.12 0.12 -10.82
C ASN A 37 4.97 0.25 -9.81
N PHE A 38 4.78 1.46 -9.29
CA PHE A 38 3.76 1.74 -8.27
C PHE A 38 2.32 1.50 -8.75
N LEU A 39 2.00 1.72 -10.03
CA LEU A 39 0.67 1.46 -10.58
C LEU A 39 0.36 -0.04 -10.58
N ASP A 40 1.31 -0.86 -11.01
CA ASP A 40 1.17 -2.32 -11.01
C ASP A 40 1.02 -2.86 -9.57
N VAL A 41 1.72 -2.27 -8.61
CA VAL A 41 1.60 -2.67 -7.19
C VAL A 41 0.26 -2.20 -6.60
N ALA A 42 -0.20 -1.00 -6.93
CA ALA A 42 -1.52 -0.52 -6.55
C ALA A 42 -2.65 -1.43 -7.09
N ASP A 43 -2.54 -1.88 -8.35
CA ASP A 43 -3.48 -2.83 -8.94
C ASP A 43 -3.48 -4.17 -8.19
N VAL A 44 -2.29 -4.69 -7.86
CA VAL A 44 -2.16 -5.90 -7.03
C VAL A 44 -2.85 -5.74 -5.68
N MET A 45 -2.73 -4.57 -5.05
CA MET A 45 -3.37 -4.32 -3.77
C MET A 45 -4.90 -4.30 -3.87
N ILE A 46 -5.47 -3.59 -4.85
CA ILE A 46 -6.93 -3.57 -5.08
C ILE A 46 -7.46 -4.95 -5.49
N SER A 47 -6.66 -5.72 -6.24
CA SER A 47 -7.06 -7.06 -6.69
C SER A 47 -6.94 -8.12 -5.60
N THR A 48 -6.03 -7.94 -4.63
CA THR A 48 -5.78 -8.92 -3.56
C THR A 48 -6.63 -8.64 -2.33
N PHE A 49 -6.77 -7.37 -1.96
CA PHE A 49 -7.49 -6.93 -0.77
C PHE A 49 -8.79 -6.23 -1.19
N THR A 50 -9.84 -6.37 -0.38
CA THR A 50 -11.07 -5.58 -0.61
C THR A 50 -10.76 -4.08 -0.52
N GLY A 51 -11.47 -3.19 -1.21
CA GLY A 51 -11.06 -1.78 -1.36
C GLY A 51 -10.69 -1.06 -0.06
N ILE A 52 -11.45 -1.26 1.02
CA ILE A 52 -11.14 -0.69 2.34
C ILE A 52 -9.94 -1.40 3.00
N GLU A 53 -9.83 -2.71 2.83
CA GLU A 53 -8.71 -3.51 3.36
C GLU A 53 -7.40 -3.16 2.67
N ALA A 54 -7.42 -2.89 1.36
CA ALA A 54 -6.26 -2.44 0.61
C ALA A 54 -5.67 -1.14 1.20
N LEU A 55 -6.54 -0.20 1.57
CA LEU A 55 -6.15 1.07 2.19
C LEU A 55 -5.54 0.83 3.59
N LYS A 56 -6.17 -0.01 4.42
CA LYS A 56 -5.65 -0.36 5.76
C LYS A 56 -4.30 -1.06 5.71
N VAL A 57 -4.14 -2.04 4.82
CA VAL A 57 -2.86 -2.76 4.67
C VAL A 57 -1.77 -1.81 4.18
N THR A 58 -2.09 -0.90 3.27
CA THR A 58 -1.14 0.10 2.80
C THR A 58 -0.74 1.04 3.94
N GLU A 59 -1.69 1.55 4.71
CA GLU A 59 -1.42 2.39 5.90
C GLU A 59 -0.52 1.67 6.92
N GLU A 60 -0.85 0.43 7.27
CA GLU A 60 -0.09 -0.40 8.22
C GLU A 60 1.37 -0.56 7.76
N ILE A 61 1.59 -0.89 6.50
CA ILE A 61 2.93 -1.06 5.94
C ILE A 61 3.68 0.27 5.89
N LEU A 62 3.03 1.36 5.48
CA LEU A 62 3.65 2.69 5.45
C LEU A 62 4.14 3.12 6.84
N ARG A 63 3.32 2.86 7.88
CA ARG A 63 3.73 3.11 9.27
C ARG A 63 4.91 2.22 9.69
N ASP A 64 4.90 0.95 9.33
CA ASP A 64 5.98 0.00 9.65
C ASP A 64 7.33 0.39 9.05
N ILE A 65 7.33 0.90 7.81
CA ILE A 65 8.56 1.35 7.12
C ILE A 65 8.99 2.78 7.49
N GLY A 66 8.26 3.46 8.39
CA GLY A 66 8.56 4.83 8.84
C GLY A 66 7.99 5.96 7.98
N CYS A 67 7.17 5.65 6.98
CA CYS A 67 6.45 6.61 6.12
C CYS A 67 5.11 7.04 6.75
N SER A 68 5.18 7.61 7.95
CA SER A 68 3.97 7.98 8.71
C SER A 68 3.18 9.12 8.07
N GLU A 69 3.85 10.09 7.47
CA GLU A 69 3.19 11.21 6.77
C GLU A 69 2.39 10.72 5.55
N ASP A 70 2.98 9.84 4.73
CA ASP A 70 2.28 9.20 3.60
C ASP A 70 1.10 8.34 4.09
N ALA A 71 1.23 7.69 5.24
CA ALA A 71 0.16 6.91 5.86
C ALA A 71 -1.02 7.79 6.30
N ASP A 72 -0.74 8.94 6.92
CA ASP A 72 -1.76 9.89 7.35
C ASP A 72 -2.45 10.57 6.15
N GLU A 73 -1.70 10.90 5.09
CA GLU A 73 -2.26 11.38 3.82
C GLU A 73 -3.23 10.36 3.22
N LEU A 74 -2.81 9.10 3.14
CA LEU A 74 -3.64 8.01 2.63
C LEU A 74 -4.93 7.83 3.45
N ALA A 75 -4.83 7.90 4.78
CA ALA A 75 -5.98 7.79 5.67
C ALA A 75 -6.97 8.94 5.47
N SER A 76 -6.46 10.15 5.22
CA SER A 76 -7.27 11.32 4.90
C SER A 76 -7.98 11.18 3.54
N GLU A 77 -7.26 10.74 2.50
CA GLU A 77 -7.84 10.45 1.18
C GLU A 77 -8.94 9.36 1.26
N ALA A 78 -8.67 8.28 2.00
CA ALA A 78 -9.62 7.19 2.25
C ALA A 78 -10.89 7.69 2.95
N ALA A 79 -10.74 8.52 3.98
CA ALA A 79 -11.86 9.11 4.71
C ALA A 79 -12.70 10.02 3.81
N ALA A 80 -12.07 10.84 2.96
CA ALA A 80 -12.78 11.70 2.00
C ALA A 80 -13.60 10.88 0.99
N LEU A 81 -13.06 9.76 0.49
CA LEU A 81 -13.75 8.85 -0.42
C LEU A 81 -14.97 8.18 0.24
N CYS A 82 -14.84 7.72 1.50
CA CYS A 82 -15.96 7.14 2.25
C CYS A 82 -17.02 8.16 2.67
N SER A 83 -16.65 9.45 2.82
CA SER A 83 -17.58 10.53 3.19
C SER A 83 -18.41 11.05 2.00
N SER A 84 -18.05 10.64 0.78
CA SER A 84 -18.66 11.10 -0.47
C SER A 84 -19.54 10.04 -1.13
N ALA A 85 -19.79 8.91 -0.45
CA ALA A 85 -20.54 7.74 -0.94
C ALA A 85 -21.91 7.58 -0.27
#